data_AF-S0FQQ5-F1
#
_entry.id   AF-S0FQQ5-F1
#
_cell.length_a   1.000
_cell.length_b   1.000
_cell.length_c   1.000
_cell.angle_alpha   90.00
_cell.angle_beta   90.00
_cell.angle_gamma   90.00
#
_symmetry.space_group_name_H-M   'P 1'
#
loop_
_entity.id
_entity.type
_entity.pdbx_description
1 polymer ?
#
loop_
_entity_poly.entity_id
_entity_poly.type
_entity_poly.pdbx_seq_one_letter_code
_entity_poly.pdbx_strand_id
1 'polypeptide(L)'
;MMNSNFNEWYIDVCITRQEGQIEKRKESIEKYANNISLDEIITLVKLYYGMPVEVDKKEAFASVFTANDPAFSVRYTEELALLAGAALVEITEKKRGYDSLAELLSLTTLFCRKIVSSAGIINAIKKQFDKDRIELREGNNNKEISFPSKTTVANFKKHIEQNAWDDVAPTKLLEILSKFQENFAAFKSGLDALQETQSVYREDSQLLWWMTSEWSNTLNCHLKTLEKGSGCLMLGCEAADFISNYPGPYAMEGVISKMVSTCKGKSEKIELADLAMKTYDTCKENVINKIKKSPLIDHLPLNNAIICSSNAEKAEEWYPRFKREFITLENDICLSPLEYAWQMYLEWMAQRCYETLLDN
;
A
#
# COMPACT_ATOMS: atom_id res chain seq x y z
N MET A 1 13.20 12.89 9.53
CA MET A 1 12.72 14.28 9.45
C MET A 1 11.40 14.26 8.70
N MET A 2 10.32 14.71 9.33
CA MET A 2 8.96 14.74 8.76
C MET A 2 8.86 15.57 7.47
N ASN A 3 7.85 15.27 6.64
CA ASN A 3 7.63 15.92 5.35
C ASN A 3 7.69 17.46 5.45
N SER A 4 8.41 18.10 4.51
CA SER A 4 8.66 19.54 4.49
C SER A 4 7.39 20.38 4.44
N ASN A 5 6.32 19.84 3.86
CA ASN A 5 5.07 20.57 3.60
C ASN A 5 4.10 20.53 4.79
N PHE A 6 4.42 19.82 5.88
CA PHE A 6 3.51 19.72 7.03
C PHE A 6 3.11 21.09 7.59
N ASN A 7 4.05 22.03 7.64
CA ASN A 7 3.78 23.37 8.16
C ASN A 7 2.71 24.08 7.32
N GLU A 8 2.72 23.88 6.00
CA GLU A 8 1.74 24.45 5.09
C GLU A 8 0.37 23.82 5.31
N TRP A 9 0.30 22.48 5.34
CA TRP A 9 -0.95 21.77 5.61
C TRP A 9 -1.56 22.19 6.94
N TYR A 10 -0.76 22.31 7.98
CA TYR A 10 -1.22 22.69 9.32
C TYR A 10 -1.84 24.09 9.36
N ILE A 11 -1.34 25.03 8.54
CA ILE A 11 -1.89 26.39 8.43
C ILE A 11 -3.30 26.38 7.85
N ASP A 12 -3.60 25.46 6.93
CA ASP A 12 -4.93 25.34 6.31
C ASP A 12 -6.03 25.08 7.34
N VAL A 13 -5.68 24.48 8.49
CA VAL A 13 -6.63 24.07 9.54
C VAL A 13 -6.47 24.86 10.84
N CYS A 14 -5.25 25.29 11.19
CA CYS A 14 -4.96 26.01 12.44
C CYS A 14 -4.28 27.35 12.16
N ILE A 15 -5.08 28.42 12.05
CA ILE A 15 -4.58 29.77 11.71
C ILE A 15 -3.81 30.41 12.88
N THR A 16 -4.29 30.25 14.12
CA THR A 16 -3.63 30.78 15.33
C THR A 16 -2.77 29.72 16.00
N ARG A 17 -1.45 29.85 15.85
CA ARG A 17 -0.45 28.91 16.36
C ARG A 17 0.14 29.39 17.68
N GLN A 18 0.34 28.47 18.61
CA GLN A 18 1.18 28.69 19.79
C GLN A 18 2.64 28.37 19.45
N GLU A 19 3.58 29.05 20.12
CA GLU A 19 5.02 28.82 19.94
C GLU A 19 5.38 27.36 20.29
N GLY A 20 6.14 26.68 19.43
CA GLY A 20 6.54 25.28 19.61
C GLY A 20 5.44 24.23 19.38
N GLN A 21 4.22 24.63 19.01
CA GLN A 21 3.11 23.71 18.81
C GLN A 21 3.36 22.74 17.65
N ILE A 22 3.85 23.26 16.52
CA ILE A 22 4.11 22.45 15.32
C ILE A 22 5.14 21.37 15.65
N GLU A 23 6.25 21.73 16.29
CA GLU A 23 7.34 20.83 16.65
C GLU A 23 6.85 19.69 17.54
N LYS A 24 6.01 20.00 18.55
CA LYS A 24 5.36 18.99 19.39
C LYS A 24 4.46 18.04 18.59
N ARG A 25 3.71 18.56 17.62
CA ARG A 25 2.88 17.72 16.72
C ARG A 25 3.75 16.81 15.87
N LYS A 26 4.84 17.32 15.29
CA LYS A 26 5.77 16.52 14.48
C LYS A 26 6.36 15.37 15.28
N GLU A 27 6.89 15.67 16.46
CA GLU A 27 7.49 14.66 17.35
C GLU A 27 6.47 13.58 17.75
N SER A 28 5.23 13.99 18.04
CA SER A 28 4.13 13.08 18.37
C SER A 28 3.80 12.14 17.20
N ILE A 29 3.76 12.67 15.97
CA ILE A 29 3.53 11.89 14.75
C ILE A 29 4.67 10.91 14.49
N GLU A 30 5.93 11.37 14.53
CA GLU A 30 7.10 10.51 14.30
C GLU A 30 7.13 9.35 15.33
N LYS A 31 6.83 9.64 16.61
CA LYS A 31 6.76 8.62 17.66
C LYS A 31 5.63 7.61 17.44
N TYR A 32 4.46 8.08 17.01
CA TYR A 32 3.30 7.24 16.74
C TYR A 32 3.55 6.30 15.55
N ALA A 33 4.00 6.85 14.42
CA ALA A 33 4.26 6.10 13.20
C ALA A 33 5.29 4.97 13.39
N ASN A 34 6.26 5.15 14.29
CA ASN A 34 7.28 4.13 14.58
C ASN A 34 6.71 2.85 15.22
N ASN A 35 5.63 2.96 16.01
CA ASN A 35 5.04 1.86 16.77
C ASN A 35 3.63 1.50 16.28
N ILE A 36 3.30 1.83 15.03
CA ILE A 36 2.00 1.62 14.44
C ILE A 36 1.65 0.13 14.27
N SER A 37 0.38 -0.20 14.42
CA SER A 37 -0.25 -1.48 14.12
C SER A 37 -1.22 -1.40 12.94
N LEU A 38 -1.64 -2.55 12.41
CA LEU A 38 -2.59 -2.61 11.29
C LEU A 38 -3.93 -1.92 11.58
N ASP A 39 -4.49 -2.13 12.78
CA ASP A 39 -5.76 -1.53 13.19
C ASP A 39 -5.67 -0.01 13.34
N GLU A 40 -4.52 0.49 13.76
CA GLU A 40 -4.26 1.92 13.84
C GLU A 40 -4.18 2.55 12.45
N ILE A 41 -3.63 1.88 11.43
CA ILE A 41 -3.64 2.39 10.04
C ILE A 41 -5.08 2.54 9.53
N ILE A 42 -5.91 1.51 9.74
CA ILE A 42 -7.34 1.56 9.39
C ILE A 42 -8.00 2.76 10.09
N THR A 43 -7.72 2.93 11.38
CA THR A 43 -8.23 4.05 12.19
C THR A 43 -7.78 5.40 11.64
N LEU A 44 -6.51 5.56 11.28
CA LEU A 44 -5.97 6.79 10.70
C LEU A 44 -6.67 7.17 9.39
N VAL A 45 -6.87 6.19 8.49
CA VAL A 45 -7.60 6.41 7.23
C VAL A 45 -9.03 6.84 7.51
N LYS A 46 -9.72 6.18 8.45
CA LYS A 46 -11.08 6.58 8.86
C LYS A 46 -11.10 8.01 9.38
N LEU A 47 -10.17 8.39 10.26
CA LEU A 47 -10.07 9.76 10.79
C LEU A 47 -9.80 10.79 9.70
N TYR A 48 -8.87 10.52 8.79
CA TYR A 48 -8.50 11.44 7.70
C TYR A 48 -9.67 11.74 6.75
N TYR A 49 -10.48 10.73 6.44
CA TYR A 49 -11.67 10.85 5.59
C TYR A 49 -12.97 11.16 6.37
N GLY A 50 -12.89 11.41 7.68
CA GLY A 50 -14.06 11.74 8.51
C GLY A 50 -15.08 10.61 8.65
N MET A 51 -14.64 9.36 8.49
CA MET A 51 -15.48 8.18 8.67
C MET A 51 -15.74 7.93 10.16
N PRO A 52 -16.82 7.21 10.51
CA PRO A 52 -17.09 6.84 11.89
C PRO A 52 -15.95 6.00 12.49
N VAL A 53 -15.49 6.40 13.67
CA VAL A 53 -14.45 5.73 14.45
C VAL A 53 -14.95 5.53 15.88
N GLU A 54 -14.62 4.39 16.48
CA GLU A 54 -14.92 4.11 17.88
C GLU A 54 -14.30 5.18 18.79
N VAL A 55 -15.05 5.58 19.83
CA VAL A 55 -14.64 6.66 20.73
C VAL A 55 -13.27 6.36 21.35
N ASP A 56 -13.08 5.14 21.84
CA ASP A 56 -11.84 4.70 22.48
C ASP A 56 -10.64 4.79 21.52
N LYS A 57 -10.80 4.40 20.25
CA LYS A 57 -9.72 4.49 19.24
C LYS A 57 -9.40 5.93 18.88
N LYS A 58 -10.42 6.78 18.77
CA LYS A 58 -10.26 8.22 18.54
C LYS A 58 -9.53 8.88 19.70
N GLU A 59 -9.90 8.57 20.94
CA GLU A 59 -9.27 9.07 22.15
C GLU A 59 -7.84 8.54 22.31
N ALA A 60 -7.59 7.27 21.99
CA ALA A 60 -6.26 6.68 21.98
C ALA A 60 -5.32 7.45 21.04
N PHE A 61 -5.72 7.70 19.80
CA PHE A 61 -4.91 8.51 18.88
C PHE A 61 -4.72 9.95 19.38
N ALA A 62 -5.77 10.58 19.91
CA ALA A 62 -5.70 11.94 20.43
C ALA A 62 -4.82 12.07 21.69
N SER A 63 -4.71 11.01 22.49
CA SER A 63 -3.90 10.99 23.71
C SER A 63 -2.40 11.15 23.42
N VAL A 64 -1.94 10.72 22.24
CA VAL A 64 -0.56 10.86 21.77
C VAL A 64 -0.15 12.33 21.74
N PHE A 65 -1.05 13.20 21.30
CA PHE A 65 -0.82 14.65 21.22
C PHE A 65 -1.01 15.33 22.57
N THR A 66 -2.02 14.90 23.33
CA THR A 66 -2.32 15.47 24.66
C THR A 66 -1.18 15.26 25.64
N ALA A 67 -0.43 14.15 25.52
CA ALA A 67 0.73 13.85 26.34
C ALA A 67 1.86 14.89 26.20
N ASN A 68 2.06 15.41 24.99
CA ASN A 68 3.11 16.40 24.67
C ASN A 68 2.57 17.85 24.69
N ASP A 69 1.25 18.01 24.60
CA ASP A 69 0.57 19.29 24.60
C ASP A 69 -0.81 19.19 25.28
N PRO A 70 -0.88 19.49 26.60
CA PRO A 70 -2.14 19.46 27.35
C PRO A 70 -3.21 20.42 26.85
N ALA A 71 -2.87 21.40 25.99
CA ALA A 71 -3.84 22.31 25.39
C ALA A 71 -4.53 21.72 24.15
N PHE A 72 -4.08 20.56 23.65
CA PHE A 72 -4.71 19.87 22.52
C PHE A 72 -6.14 19.42 22.85
N SER A 73 -7.06 19.64 21.92
CA SER A 73 -8.47 19.33 22.10
C SER A 73 -8.97 18.33 21.06
N VAL A 74 -9.40 17.17 21.52
CA VAL A 74 -10.01 16.09 20.70
C VAL A 74 -11.30 16.54 20.01
N ARG A 75 -11.92 17.63 20.51
CA ARG A 75 -13.14 18.21 19.93
C ARG A 75 -12.88 18.87 18.59
N TYR A 76 -11.65 19.28 18.30
CA TYR A 76 -11.32 19.89 17.02
C TYR A 76 -11.00 18.82 15.98
N THR A 77 -12.07 18.31 15.36
CA THR A 77 -12.01 17.14 14.47
C THR A 77 -11.23 17.39 13.18
N GLU A 78 -11.17 18.63 12.70
CA GLU A 78 -10.40 18.99 11.51
C GLU A 78 -8.89 18.89 11.76
N GLU A 79 -8.39 19.39 12.90
CA GLU A 79 -6.98 19.20 13.28
C GLU A 79 -6.67 17.71 13.49
N LEU A 80 -7.56 16.97 14.16
CA LEU A 80 -7.36 15.54 14.35
C LEU A 80 -7.30 14.78 13.02
N ALA A 81 -8.17 15.10 12.05
CA ALA A 81 -8.13 14.53 10.71
C ALA A 81 -6.86 14.91 9.95
N LEU A 82 -6.38 16.16 10.08
CA LEU A 82 -5.11 16.59 9.52
C LEU A 82 -3.92 15.83 10.11
N LEU A 83 -3.88 15.67 11.43
CA LEU A 83 -2.82 14.94 12.12
C LEU A 83 -2.84 13.45 11.76
N ALA A 84 -4.02 12.86 11.59
CA ALA A 84 -4.15 11.50 11.09
C ALA A 84 -3.60 11.35 9.68
N GLY A 85 -3.93 12.29 8.78
CA GLY A 85 -3.38 12.33 7.43
C GLY A 85 -1.86 12.53 7.41
N ALA A 86 -1.32 13.41 8.26
CA ALA A 86 0.12 13.60 8.37
C ALA A 86 0.84 12.36 8.94
N ALA A 87 0.21 11.63 9.86
CA ALA A 87 0.72 10.34 10.34
C ALA A 87 0.72 9.29 9.23
N LEU A 88 -0.29 9.26 8.35
CA LEU A 88 -0.28 8.41 7.16
C LEU A 88 0.92 8.74 6.26
N VAL A 89 1.19 10.02 5.97
CA VAL A 89 2.37 10.40 5.17
C VAL A 89 3.67 9.89 5.82
N GLU A 90 3.82 10.09 7.12
CA GLU A 90 5.00 9.63 7.86
C GLU A 90 5.17 8.09 7.79
N ILE A 91 4.06 7.34 7.86
CA ILE A 91 4.07 5.88 7.69
C ILE A 91 4.50 5.50 6.27
N THR A 92 3.92 6.14 5.24
CA THR A 92 4.27 5.87 3.83
C THR A 92 5.71 6.20 3.50
N GLU A 93 6.30 7.21 4.13
CA GLU A 93 7.68 7.63 3.82
C GLU A 93 8.74 6.81 4.58
N LYS A 94 8.42 6.25 5.75
CA LYS A 94 9.45 5.73 6.68
C LYS A 94 9.19 4.34 7.24
N LYS A 95 7.94 3.86 7.27
CA LYS A 95 7.60 2.59 7.90
C LYS A 95 7.47 1.47 6.87
N ARG A 96 8.62 0.93 6.46
CA ARG A 96 8.68 -0.25 5.59
C ARG A 96 7.84 -1.40 6.14
N GLY A 97 7.04 -2.01 5.26
CA GLY A 97 6.14 -3.11 5.59
C GLY A 97 4.73 -2.64 5.97
N TYR A 98 4.52 -1.37 6.28
CA TYR A 98 3.18 -0.80 6.52
C TYR A 98 2.83 0.31 5.54
N ASP A 99 3.84 0.94 4.95
CA ASP A 99 3.80 1.90 3.85
C ASP A 99 2.76 1.54 2.78
N SER A 100 2.93 0.39 2.12
CA SER A 100 2.04 -0.01 1.01
C SER A 100 0.57 -0.11 1.42
N LEU A 101 0.28 -0.61 2.63
CA LEU A 101 -1.10 -0.70 3.12
C LEU A 101 -1.69 0.69 3.36
N ALA A 102 -0.92 1.59 3.97
CA ALA A 102 -1.36 2.97 4.24
C ALA A 102 -1.64 3.72 2.92
N GLU A 103 -0.81 3.53 1.89
CA GLU A 103 -1.02 4.08 0.56
C GLU A 103 -2.29 3.52 -0.09
N LEU A 104 -2.40 2.20 -0.18
CA LEU A 104 -3.52 1.52 -0.85
C LEU A 104 -4.86 1.86 -0.18
N LEU A 105 -4.94 1.85 1.15
CA LEU A 105 -6.18 2.23 1.85
C LEU A 105 -6.54 3.71 1.67
N SER A 106 -5.55 4.59 1.63
CA SER A 106 -5.80 6.02 1.36
C SER A 106 -6.34 6.22 -0.06
N LEU A 107 -5.72 5.58 -1.06
CA LEU A 107 -6.12 5.73 -2.46
C LEU A 107 -7.48 5.09 -2.76
N THR A 108 -7.77 3.91 -2.18
CA THR A 108 -9.06 3.24 -2.36
C THR A 108 -10.20 4.00 -1.71
N THR A 109 -10.00 4.53 -0.50
CA THR A 109 -11.02 5.32 0.23
C THR A 109 -11.35 6.64 -0.51
N LEU A 110 -10.36 7.26 -1.16
CA LEU A 110 -10.54 8.49 -1.95
C LEU A 110 -11.62 8.37 -3.04
N PHE A 111 -11.87 7.16 -3.54
CA PHE A 111 -12.85 6.90 -4.59
C PHE A 111 -14.27 7.37 -4.27
N CYS A 112 -14.69 7.25 -3.00
CA CYS A 112 -16.06 7.56 -2.57
C CYS A 112 -16.14 8.62 -1.48
N ARG A 113 -15.01 8.99 -0.87
CA ARG A 113 -14.95 9.92 0.27
C ARG A 113 -14.31 11.26 -0.11
N LYS A 114 -14.87 12.33 0.45
CA LYS A 114 -14.29 13.67 0.42
C LYS A 114 -13.27 13.79 1.56
N ILE A 115 -12.14 14.41 1.27
CA ILE A 115 -11.10 14.68 2.28
C ILE A 115 -11.62 15.76 3.23
N VAL A 116 -11.42 15.55 4.54
CA VAL A 116 -11.85 16.51 5.57
C VAL A 116 -10.85 17.65 5.73
N SER A 117 -9.56 17.38 5.57
CA SER A 117 -8.48 18.34 5.82
C SER A 117 -7.76 18.75 4.52
N SER A 118 -6.42 18.80 4.52
CA SER A 118 -5.63 19.32 3.40
C SER A 118 -5.50 18.29 2.27
N ALA A 119 -5.79 18.72 1.05
CA ALA A 119 -5.54 17.95 -0.17
C ALA A 119 -4.03 17.75 -0.46
N GLY A 120 -3.16 18.55 0.18
CA GLY A 120 -1.71 18.37 0.08
C GLY A 120 -1.24 17.00 0.61
N ILE A 121 -1.93 16.45 1.60
CA ILE A 121 -1.62 15.15 2.22
C ILE A 121 -1.82 14.01 1.21
N ILE A 122 -2.99 13.92 0.57
CA ILE A 122 -3.25 12.85 -0.41
C ILE A 122 -2.30 12.94 -1.61
N ASN A 123 -1.90 14.17 -1.99
CA ASN A 123 -0.94 14.36 -3.06
C ASN A 123 0.47 13.89 -2.65
N ALA A 124 0.85 14.04 -1.38
CA ALA A 124 2.10 13.48 -0.86
C ALA A 124 2.04 11.94 -0.87
N ILE A 125 0.93 11.34 -0.42
CA ILE A 125 0.74 9.88 -0.46
C ILE A 125 0.80 9.35 -1.89
N LYS A 126 0.14 10.00 -2.87
CA LYS A 126 0.22 9.61 -4.29
C LYS A 126 1.65 9.64 -4.82
N LYS A 127 2.40 10.70 -4.49
CA LYS A 127 3.80 10.82 -4.92
C LYS A 127 4.69 9.74 -4.28
N GLN A 128 4.45 9.43 -3.01
CA GLN A 128 5.18 8.38 -2.32
C GLN A 128 4.85 7.00 -2.90
N PHE A 129 3.56 6.73 -3.16
CA PHE A 129 3.10 5.52 -3.84
C PHE A 129 3.78 5.33 -5.20
N ASP A 130 3.82 6.37 -6.05
CA ASP A 130 4.49 6.28 -7.35
C ASP A 130 6.01 6.08 -7.21
N LYS A 131 6.64 6.76 -6.24
CA LYS A 131 8.06 6.58 -5.93
C LYS A 131 8.35 5.14 -5.49
N ASP A 132 7.55 4.56 -4.61
CA ASP A 132 7.77 3.22 -4.09
C ASP A 132 7.55 2.16 -5.17
N ARG A 133 6.57 2.34 -6.06
CA ARG A 133 6.36 1.49 -7.25
C ARG A 133 7.55 1.49 -8.21
N ILE A 134 8.21 2.64 -8.35
CA ILE A 134 9.41 2.81 -9.19
C ILE A 134 10.63 2.23 -8.48
N GLU A 135 10.89 2.62 -7.23
CA GLU A 135 12.06 2.18 -6.45
C GLU A 135 12.09 0.67 -6.25
N LEU A 136 10.93 0.01 -6.09
CA LEU A 136 10.85 -1.45 -5.99
C LEU A 136 11.42 -2.18 -7.20
N ARG A 137 11.37 -1.57 -8.40
CA ARG A 137 11.81 -2.19 -9.68
C ARG A 137 13.12 -1.64 -10.19
N GLU A 138 13.30 -0.32 -10.07
CA GLU A 138 14.44 0.40 -10.61
C GLU A 138 15.51 0.67 -9.56
N GLY A 139 15.17 0.60 -8.27
CA GLY A 139 16.06 0.85 -7.14
C GLY A 139 17.10 -0.24 -6.90
N ASN A 140 17.37 -1.10 -7.89
CA ASN A 140 18.43 -2.10 -7.84
C ASN A 140 19.79 -1.43 -7.71
N ASN A 141 20.20 -1.22 -6.47
CA ASN A 141 21.59 -1.09 -6.10
C ASN A 141 22.22 -2.46 -6.37
N ASN A 142 22.93 -2.59 -7.49
CA ASN A 142 23.96 -3.61 -7.64
C ASN A 142 24.93 -3.45 -6.46
N LYS A 143 24.65 -4.11 -5.32
CA LYS A 143 25.59 -4.20 -4.22
C LYS A 143 26.70 -5.10 -4.73
N GLU A 144 27.82 -4.48 -5.11
CA GLU A 144 29.02 -5.23 -5.45
C GLU A 144 29.40 -6.10 -4.24
N ILE A 145 29.22 -7.41 -4.38
CA ILE A 145 29.67 -8.37 -3.39
C ILE A 145 31.19 -8.48 -3.56
N SER A 146 31.93 -7.81 -2.68
CA SER A 146 33.39 -7.93 -2.62
C SER A 146 33.76 -9.14 -1.76
N PHE A 147 34.37 -10.15 -2.36
CA PHE A 147 34.90 -11.31 -1.63
C PHE A 147 36.33 -11.04 -1.16
N PRO A 148 36.74 -11.62 -0.01
CA PRO A 148 38.09 -11.43 0.50
C PRO A 148 39.11 -12.21 -0.34
N SER A 149 40.26 -11.56 -0.50
CA SER A 149 41.54 -12.13 -0.87
C SER A 149 41.84 -13.58 -0.43
N LYS A 150 42.03 -14.58 -1.31
CA LYS A 150 42.71 -15.87 -0.96
C LYS A 150 44.05 -15.65 -0.22
N THR A 151 44.65 -14.47 -0.38
CA THR A 151 45.88 -14.02 0.27
C THR A 151 45.83 -13.96 1.80
N THR A 152 44.67 -13.74 2.43
CA THR A 152 44.61 -13.54 3.90
C THR A 152 44.92 -14.83 4.68
N VAL A 153 44.34 -15.95 4.26
CA VAL A 153 44.58 -17.27 4.88
C VAL A 153 45.98 -17.77 4.55
N ALA A 154 46.47 -17.52 3.33
CA ALA A 154 47.83 -17.87 2.93
C ALA A 154 48.89 -17.12 3.78
N ASN A 155 48.64 -15.86 4.12
CA ASN A 155 49.53 -15.07 4.96
C ASN A 155 49.58 -15.57 6.41
N PHE A 156 48.46 -16.06 6.96
CA PHE A 156 48.44 -16.68 8.28
C PHE A 156 49.14 -18.03 8.31
N LYS A 157 48.93 -18.87 7.28
CA LYS A 157 49.67 -20.13 7.12
C LYS A 157 51.19 -19.89 7.08
N LYS A 158 51.64 -18.92 6.29
CA LYS A 158 53.06 -18.54 6.22
C LYS A 158 53.59 -18.02 7.55
N HIS A 159 52.79 -17.28 8.33
CA HIS A 159 53.17 -16.83 9.67
C HIS A 159 53.40 -18.00 10.63
N ILE A 160 52.49 -18.97 10.65
CA ILE A 160 52.61 -20.19 11.48
C ILE A 160 53.84 -21.00 11.07
N GLU A 161 54.09 -21.16 9.77
CA GLU A 161 55.25 -21.90 9.24
C GLU A 161 56.59 -21.23 9.60
N GLN A 162 56.63 -19.90 9.74
CA GLN A 162 57.84 -19.13 10.02
C GLN A 162 58.09 -18.87 11.50
N ASN A 163 57.03 -18.67 12.29
CA ASN A 163 57.13 -18.20 13.68
C ASN A 163 56.51 -19.15 14.70
N ALA A 164 56.01 -20.32 14.27
CA ALA A 164 55.19 -21.22 15.08
C ALA A 164 53.95 -20.50 15.66
N TRP A 165 53.35 -21.05 16.71
CA TRP A 165 52.21 -20.44 17.40
C TRP A 165 52.69 -19.43 18.43
N ASP A 166 53.06 -18.23 17.96
CA ASP A 166 53.49 -17.12 18.80
C ASP A 166 52.29 -16.32 19.38
N ASP A 167 52.58 -15.33 20.23
CA ASP A 167 51.57 -14.45 20.84
C ASP A 167 50.79 -13.60 19.81
N VAL A 168 51.27 -13.51 18.56
CA VAL A 168 50.64 -12.78 17.46
C VAL A 168 49.63 -13.65 16.71
N ALA A 169 49.80 -14.97 16.73
CA ALA A 169 48.93 -15.92 16.03
C ALA A 169 47.45 -15.84 16.43
N PRO A 170 47.07 -15.72 17.73
CA PRO A 170 45.67 -15.56 18.13
C PRO A 170 45.01 -14.31 17.53
N THR A 171 45.71 -13.18 17.53
CA THR A 171 45.21 -11.91 16.97
C THR A 171 44.98 -12.02 15.47
N LYS A 172 45.92 -12.62 14.73
CA LYS A 172 45.77 -12.87 13.29
C LYS A 172 44.63 -13.83 12.97
N LEU A 173 44.40 -14.84 13.81
CA LEU A 173 43.27 -15.75 13.66
C LEU A 173 41.93 -15.02 13.89
N LEU A 174 41.84 -14.19 14.93
CA LEU A 174 40.66 -13.38 15.20
C LEU A 174 40.35 -12.42 14.03
N GLU A 175 41.36 -11.77 13.46
CA GLU A 175 41.19 -10.93 12.25
C GLU A 175 40.62 -11.71 11.06
N ILE A 176 41.03 -12.96 10.86
CA ILE A 176 40.49 -13.83 9.81
C ILE A 176 39.04 -14.18 10.09
N LEU A 177 38.71 -14.55 11.33
CA LEU A 177 37.35 -14.92 11.72
C LEU A 177 36.40 -13.73 11.60
N SER A 178 36.81 -12.53 12.04
CA SER A 178 36.02 -11.30 11.88
C SER A 178 35.76 -10.99 10.40
N LYS A 179 36.79 -11.09 9.56
CA LYS A 179 36.61 -10.95 8.10
C LYS A 179 35.65 -12.00 7.55
N PHE A 180 35.74 -13.26 7.98
CA PHE A 180 34.83 -14.30 7.51
C PHE A 180 33.38 -13.99 7.92
N GLN A 181 33.16 -13.50 9.13
CA GLN A 181 31.84 -13.08 9.62
C GLN A 181 31.27 -11.91 8.80
N GLU A 182 32.06 -10.88 8.52
CA GLU A 182 31.68 -9.74 7.66
C GLU A 182 31.30 -10.21 6.25
N ASN A 183 32.09 -11.12 5.68
CA ASN A 183 31.84 -11.65 4.35
C ASN A 183 30.60 -12.55 4.29
N PHE A 184 30.37 -13.36 5.33
CA PHE A 184 29.15 -14.15 5.41
C PHE A 184 27.91 -13.25 5.51
N ALA A 185 27.99 -12.16 6.29
CA ALA A 185 26.91 -11.17 6.36
C ALA A 185 26.68 -10.46 5.02
N ALA A 186 27.75 -10.09 4.30
CA ALA A 186 27.67 -9.51 2.96
C ALA A 186 27.08 -10.48 1.94
N PHE A 187 27.51 -11.75 1.96
CA PHE A 187 26.98 -12.81 1.11
C PHE A 187 25.49 -13.06 1.36
N LYS A 188 25.09 -13.17 2.63
CA LYS A 188 23.67 -13.32 3.01
C LYS A 188 22.86 -12.13 2.50
N SER A 189 23.32 -10.90 2.76
CA SER A 189 22.64 -9.69 2.28
C SER A 189 22.53 -9.62 0.75
N GLY A 190 23.55 -10.12 0.03
CA GLY A 190 23.51 -10.22 -1.43
C GLY A 190 22.56 -11.29 -1.94
N LEU A 191 22.44 -12.41 -1.23
CA LEU A 191 21.48 -13.47 -1.54
C LEU A 191 20.04 -13.01 -1.30
N ASP A 192 19.78 -12.33 -0.18
CA ASP A 192 18.47 -11.75 0.13
C ASP A 192 18.05 -10.74 -0.96
N ALA A 193 18.96 -9.85 -1.37
CA ALA A 193 18.70 -8.89 -2.46
C ALA A 193 18.42 -9.58 -3.81
N LEU A 194 19.14 -10.67 -4.13
CA LEU A 194 18.90 -11.42 -5.36
C LEU A 194 17.54 -12.14 -5.33
N GLN A 195 17.11 -12.65 -4.17
CA GLN A 195 15.79 -13.23 -3.99
C GLN A 195 14.68 -12.19 -4.17
N GLU A 196 14.85 -10.99 -3.60
CA GLU A 196 13.93 -9.85 -3.79
C GLU A 196 13.81 -9.49 -5.28
N THR A 197 14.92 -9.28 -5.98
CA THR A 197 14.91 -8.99 -7.42
C THR A 197 14.27 -10.12 -8.24
N GLN A 198 14.55 -11.38 -7.91
CA GLN A 198 13.97 -12.52 -8.60
C GLN A 198 12.45 -12.59 -8.41
N SER A 199 11.94 -12.23 -7.22
CA SER A 199 10.50 -12.12 -6.94
C SER A 199 9.83 -11.11 -7.87
N VAL A 200 10.43 -9.93 -8.02
CA VAL A 200 9.93 -8.87 -8.92
C VAL A 200 9.92 -9.34 -10.38
N TYR A 201 10.99 -9.98 -10.87
CA TYR A 201 11.03 -10.48 -12.25
C TYR A 201 10.04 -11.62 -12.51
N ARG A 202 9.77 -12.45 -11.50
CA ARG A 202 8.74 -13.48 -11.60
C ARG A 202 7.35 -12.85 -11.79
N GLU A 203 7.02 -11.85 -10.99
CA GLU A 203 5.78 -11.07 -11.09
C GLU A 203 5.66 -10.40 -12.47
N ASP A 204 6.67 -9.65 -12.90
CA ASP A 204 6.66 -8.95 -14.20
C ASP A 204 6.53 -9.94 -15.38
N SER A 205 7.13 -11.13 -15.27
CA SER A 205 6.98 -12.20 -16.25
C SER A 205 5.54 -12.71 -16.31
N GLN A 206 4.88 -12.94 -15.15
CA GLN A 206 3.48 -13.37 -15.13
C GLN A 206 2.56 -12.33 -15.77
N LEU A 207 2.76 -11.04 -15.46
CA LEU A 207 2.01 -9.95 -16.09
C LEU A 207 2.23 -9.90 -17.59
N LEU A 208 3.46 -10.10 -18.08
CA LEU A 208 3.76 -10.16 -19.51
C LEU A 208 3.05 -11.34 -20.20
N TRP A 209 3.04 -12.52 -19.56
CA TRP A 209 2.34 -13.69 -20.07
C TRP A 209 0.84 -13.47 -20.14
N TRP A 210 0.25 -12.84 -19.11
CA TRP A 210 -1.15 -12.48 -19.09
C TRP A 210 -1.50 -11.48 -20.20
N MET A 211 -0.70 -10.42 -20.35
CA MET A 211 -0.87 -9.42 -21.41
C MET A 211 -0.78 -10.00 -22.83
N THR A 212 0.16 -10.91 -23.06
CA THR A 212 0.40 -11.48 -24.39
C THR A 212 -0.61 -12.57 -24.76
N SER A 213 -1.09 -13.34 -23.78
CA SER A 213 -2.11 -14.35 -24.00
C SER A 213 -3.51 -13.77 -24.19
N GLU A 214 -3.76 -12.55 -23.70
CA GLU A 214 -5.09 -11.92 -23.74
C GLU A 214 -6.18 -12.87 -23.20
N TRP A 215 -5.87 -13.59 -22.11
CA TRP A 215 -6.69 -14.64 -21.51
C TRP A 215 -7.05 -14.32 -20.06
N SER A 216 -8.31 -14.54 -19.68
CA SER A 216 -8.74 -14.49 -18.28
C SER A 216 -8.58 -15.86 -17.64
N ASN A 217 -7.74 -15.95 -16.61
CA ASN A 217 -7.49 -17.20 -15.88
C ASN A 217 -8.69 -17.60 -15.02
N THR A 218 -9.45 -16.64 -14.51
CA THR A 218 -10.59 -16.87 -13.62
C THR A 218 -11.83 -17.29 -14.39
N LEU A 219 -12.10 -16.64 -15.53
CA LEU A 219 -13.23 -16.98 -16.39
C LEU A 219 -12.90 -18.04 -17.44
N ASN A 220 -11.62 -18.43 -17.54
CA ASN A 220 -11.09 -19.43 -18.48
C ASN A 220 -11.52 -19.16 -19.93
N CYS A 221 -11.33 -17.91 -20.37
CA CYS A 221 -11.72 -17.48 -21.72
C CYS A 221 -10.83 -16.37 -22.26
N HIS A 222 -10.82 -16.21 -23.60
CA HIS A 222 -10.12 -15.10 -24.24
C HIS A 222 -10.87 -13.78 -23.99
N LEU A 223 -10.14 -12.72 -23.64
CA LEU A 223 -10.68 -11.40 -23.31
C LEU A 223 -11.58 -10.78 -24.39
N LYS A 224 -11.38 -11.11 -25.68
CA LYS A 224 -12.23 -10.65 -26.78
C LYS A 224 -13.70 -11.10 -26.64
N THR A 225 -13.96 -12.12 -25.82
CA THR A 225 -15.30 -12.62 -25.54
C THR A 225 -16.00 -11.87 -24.40
N LEU A 226 -15.28 -11.07 -23.63
CA LEU A 226 -15.80 -10.34 -22.47
C LEU A 226 -16.27 -8.95 -22.87
N GLU A 227 -17.42 -8.52 -22.35
CA GLU A 227 -17.85 -7.12 -22.43
C GLU A 227 -17.03 -6.25 -21.48
N LYS A 228 -16.54 -5.09 -21.94
CA LYS A 228 -15.78 -4.15 -21.12
C LYS A 228 -16.49 -3.78 -19.82
N GLY A 229 -17.80 -3.55 -19.89
CA GLY A 229 -18.60 -3.15 -18.74
C GLY A 229 -18.63 -4.18 -17.63
N SER A 230 -18.88 -5.45 -17.93
CA SER A 230 -18.92 -6.51 -16.90
C SER A 230 -17.52 -7.08 -16.58
N GLY A 231 -16.59 -7.02 -17.54
CA GLY A 231 -15.26 -7.61 -17.44
C GLY A 231 -14.24 -6.75 -16.69
N CYS A 232 -14.42 -5.44 -16.61
CA CYS A 232 -13.40 -4.55 -16.03
C CYS A 232 -13.09 -4.86 -14.56
N LEU A 233 -14.10 -5.15 -13.73
CA LEU A 233 -13.89 -5.50 -12.33
C LEU A 233 -13.14 -6.83 -12.18
N MET A 234 -13.47 -7.81 -13.03
CA MET A 234 -12.75 -9.09 -13.05
C MET A 234 -11.28 -8.88 -13.43
N LEU A 235 -11.00 -8.06 -14.45
CA LEU A 235 -9.63 -7.75 -14.85
C LEU A 235 -8.85 -7.01 -13.76
N GLY A 236 -9.49 -6.12 -13.00
CA GLY A 236 -8.87 -5.50 -11.83
C GLY A 236 -8.46 -6.51 -10.76
N CYS A 237 -9.35 -7.47 -10.45
CA CYS A 237 -9.05 -8.57 -9.52
C CYS A 237 -7.91 -9.46 -10.02
N GLU A 238 -7.94 -9.90 -11.28
CA GLU A 238 -6.88 -10.75 -11.86
C GLU A 238 -5.54 -10.03 -11.91
N ALA A 239 -5.53 -8.75 -12.31
CA ALA A 239 -4.31 -7.94 -12.32
C ALA A 239 -3.69 -7.89 -10.92
N ALA A 240 -4.52 -7.71 -9.90
CA ALA A 240 -4.07 -7.71 -8.52
C ALA A 240 -3.57 -9.09 -8.08
N ASP A 241 -4.20 -10.20 -8.51
CA ASP A 241 -3.79 -11.58 -8.19
C ASP A 241 -2.37 -11.93 -8.67
N PHE A 242 -1.87 -11.29 -9.72
CA PHE A 242 -0.49 -11.48 -10.18
C PHE A 242 0.55 -10.79 -9.29
N ILE A 243 0.15 -9.84 -8.46
CA ILE A 243 1.07 -9.08 -7.62
C ILE A 243 1.40 -9.84 -6.35
N SER A 244 2.69 -9.80 -6.00
CA SER A 244 3.27 -10.38 -4.79
C SER A 244 4.20 -9.40 -4.08
N ASN A 245 4.68 -8.37 -4.80
CA ASN A 245 5.52 -7.32 -4.27
C ASN A 245 4.72 -6.01 -4.25
N TYR A 246 4.37 -5.54 -3.06
CA TYR A 246 3.57 -4.34 -2.86
C TYR A 246 4.42 -3.07 -3.01
N PRO A 247 3.86 -1.96 -3.54
CA PRO A 247 2.46 -1.75 -3.97
C PRO A 247 2.15 -2.12 -5.44
N GLY A 248 3.04 -2.87 -6.11
CA GLY A 248 2.88 -3.33 -7.49
C GLY A 248 3.56 -2.42 -8.54
N PRO A 249 3.44 -2.72 -9.85
CA PRO A 249 4.17 -2.02 -10.90
C PRO A 249 3.64 -0.62 -11.18
N TYR A 250 4.53 0.36 -11.39
CA TYR A 250 4.15 1.70 -11.87
C TYR A 250 3.38 1.64 -13.21
N ALA A 251 3.80 0.77 -14.12
CA ALA A 251 3.16 0.58 -15.42
C ALA A 251 1.79 -0.15 -15.38
N MET A 252 1.31 -0.57 -14.21
CA MET A 252 0.10 -1.39 -14.10
C MET A 252 -1.15 -0.71 -14.68
N GLU A 253 -1.27 0.60 -14.60
CA GLU A 253 -2.37 1.33 -15.26
C GLU A 253 -2.39 1.10 -16.77
N GLY A 254 -1.20 1.09 -17.40
CA GLY A 254 -1.03 0.77 -18.83
C GLY A 254 -1.34 -0.69 -19.14
N VAL A 255 -0.93 -1.61 -18.26
CA VAL A 255 -1.26 -3.04 -18.37
C VAL A 255 -2.77 -3.26 -18.34
N ILE A 256 -3.46 -2.71 -17.33
CA ILE A 256 -4.91 -2.82 -17.18
C ILE A 256 -5.62 -2.14 -18.36
N SER A 257 -5.16 -0.96 -18.77
CA SER A 257 -5.69 -0.27 -19.96
C SER A 257 -5.64 -1.13 -21.21
N LYS A 258 -4.51 -1.78 -21.47
CA LYS A 258 -4.35 -2.72 -22.57
C LYS A 258 -5.33 -3.89 -22.46
N MET A 259 -5.44 -4.51 -21.29
CA MET A 259 -6.32 -5.68 -21.10
C MET A 259 -7.81 -5.33 -21.25
N VAL A 260 -8.25 -4.22 -20.65
CA VAL A 260 -9.62 -3.70 -20.81
C VAL A 260 -9.89 -3.33 -22.27
N SER A 261 -8.91 -2.77 -22.98
CA SER A 261 -9.07 -2.40 -24.40
C SER A 261 -9.30 -3.59 -25.33
N THR A 262 -8.79 -4.77 -24.98
CA THR A 262 -8.95 -6.02 -25.74
C THR A 262 -10.36 -6.61 -25.62
N CYS A 263 -11.11 -6.25 -24.56
CA CYS A 263 -12.50 -6.66 -24.38
C CYS A 263 -13.42 -5.99 -25.43
N LYS A 264 -14.56 -6.63 -25.73
CA LYS A 264 -15.56 -6.08 -26.65
C LYS A 264 -16.42 -4.99 -25.99
N GLY A 265 -17.07 -4.20 -26.83
CA GLY A 265 -17.96 -3.13 -26.39
C GLY A 265 -17.28 -1.75 -26.30
N LYS A 266 -18.09 -0.75 -25.96
CA LYS A 266 -17.68 0.64 -25.88
C LYS A 266 -17.03 0.97 -24.54
N SER A 267 -16.17 1.99 -24.52
CA SER A 267 -15.56 2.52 -23.30
C SER A 267 -16.36 3.70 -22.73
N GLU A 268 -17.69 3.67 -22.88
CA GLU A 268 -18.59 4.69 -22.34
C GLU A 268 -18.64 4.63 -20.81
N LYS A 269 -19.02 5.74 -20.17
CA LYS A 269 -19.14 5.78 -18.71
C LYS A 269 -20.32 4.93 -18.25
N ILE A 270 -20.14 4.24 -17.13
CA ILE A 270 -21.10 3.32 -16.53
C ILE A 270 -21.37 3.76 -15.09
N GLU A 271 -22.63 3.75 -14.69
CA GLU A 271 -23.00 4.00 -13.29
C GLU A 271 -22.59 2.83 -12.40
N LEU A 272 -22.10 3.14 -11.20
CA LEU A 272 -21.66 2.12 -10.24
C LEU A 272 -22.77 1.10 -9.91
N ALA A 273 -24.01 1.57 -9.80
CA ALA A 273 -25.15 0.72 -9.46
C ALA A 273 -25.37 -0.39 -10.51
N ASP A 274 -25.37 0.01 -11.77
CA ASP A 274 -25.48 -0.88 -12.92
C ASP A 274 -24.30 -1.84 -13.04
N LEU A 275 -23.09 -1.34 -12.80
CA LEU A 275 -21.86 -2.11 -12.90
C LEU A 275 -21.84 -3.26 -11.89
N ALA A 276 -22.14 -2.98 -10.62
CA ALA A 276 -22.13 -3.97 -9.55
C ALA A 276 -23.11 -5.12 -9.84
N MET A 277 -24.30 -4.81 -10.37
CA MET A 277 -25.27 -5.82 -10.76
C MET A 277 -24.82 -6.70 -11.94
N LYS A 278 -24.22 -6.09 -12.96
CA LYS A 278 -23.77 -6.75 -14.21
C LYS A 278 -22.42 -7.49 -14.05
N THR A 279 -21.83 -7.47 -12.86
CA THR A 279 -20.57 -8.17 -12.57
C THR A 279 -20.75 -9.68 -12.67
N TYR A 280 -19.72 -10.39 -13.17
CA TYR A 280 -19.73 -11.86 -13.28
C TYR A 280 -19.86 -12.54 -11.92
N ASP A 281 -20.61 -13.63 -11.85
CA ASP A 281 -20.89 -14.35 -10.60
C ASP A 281 -19.61 -14.86 -9.92
N THR A 282 -18.64 -15.35 -10.71
CA THR A 282 -17.32 -15.76 -10.17
C THR A 282 -16.60 -14.63 -9.44
N CYS A 283 -16.70 -13.39 -9.93
CA CYS A 283 -16.15 -12.23 -9.23
C CYS A 283 -16.95 -11.93 -7.96
N LYS A 284 -18.29 -11.96 -8.02
CA LYS A 284 -19.15 -11.78 -6.84
C LYS A 284 -18.84 -12.78 -5.74
N GLU A 285 -18.71 -14.06 -6.09
CA GLU A 285 -18.36 -15.14 -5.16
C GLU A 285 -17.00 -14.91 -4.51
N ASN A 286 -15.99 -14.53 -5.29
CA ASN A 286 -14.66 -14.22 -4.77
C ASN A 286 -14.70 -13.06 -3.76
N VAL A 287 -15.40 -11.97 -4.08
CA VAL A 287 -15.59 -10.82 -3.19
C VAL A 287 -16.32 -11.23 -1.91
N ILE A 288 -17.41 -11.98 -2.03
CA ILE A 288 -18.20 -12.44 -0.88
C ILE A 288 -17.39 -13.35 0.05
N ASN A 289 -16.60 -14.26 -0.53
CA ASN A 289 -15.84 -15.24 0.24
C ASN A 289 -14.62 -14.61 0.94
N LYS A 290 -13.90 -13.71 0.26
CA LYS A 290 -12.66 -13.12 0.79
C LYS A 290 -12.89 -11.82 1.57
N ILE A 291 -13.78 -10.95 1.10
CA ILE A 291 -13.85 -9.55 1.57
C ILE A 291 -15.01 -9.29 2.52
N LYS A 292 -16.12 -10.02 2.44
CA LYS A 292 -17.34 -9.74 3.25
C LYS A 292 -17.09 -9.67 4.76
N LYS A 293 -16.08 -10.37 5.27
CA LYS A 293 -15.70 -10.39 6.69
C LYS A 293 -14.42 -9.60 6.99
N SER A 294 -13.82 -8.97 5.98
CA SER A 294 -12.60 -8.20 6.15
C SER A 294 -12.86 -6.94 6.96
N PRO A 295 -11.98 -6.57 7.91
CA PRO A 295 -12.07 -5.28 8.59
C PRO A 295 -11.87 -4.09 7.64
N LEU A 296 -11.39 -4.33 6.43
CA LEU A 296 -11.17 -3.30 5.41
C LEU A 296 -12.41 -2.96 4.59
N ILE A 297 -13.53 -3.68 4.74
CA ILE A 297 -14.73 -3.52 3.88
C ILE A 297 -15.21 -2.07 3.72
N ASP A 298 -15.06 -1.24 4.75
CA ASP A 298 -15.45 0.18 4.72
C ASP A 298 -14.56 1.05 3.82
N HIS A 299 -13.36 0.56 3.49
CA HIS A 299 -12.35 1.21 2.65
C HIS A 299 -12.35 0.67 1.22
N LEU A 300 -13.13 -0.38 0.93
CA LEU A 300 -13.19 -1.06 -0.35
C LEU A 300 -14.56 -0.83 -1.02
N PRO A 301 -14.82 0.37 -1.56
CA PRO A 301 -16.17 0.75 -2.00
C PRO A 301 -16.73 -0.09 -3.14
N LEU A 302 -15.92 -0.51 -4.13
CA LEU A 302 -16.41 -1.38 -5.21
C LEU A 302 -16.74 -2.77 -4.69
N ASN A 303 -15.90 -3.33 -3.83
CA ASN A 303 -16.16 -4.64 -3.23
C ASN A 303 -17.41 -4.62 -2.34
N ASN A 304 -17.60 -3.55 -1.57
CA ASN A 304 -18.79 -3.35 -0.77
C ASN A 304 -20.05 -3.14 -1.64
N ALA A 305 -19.95 -2.38 -2.74
CA ALA A 305 -21.04 -2.23 -3.71
C ALA A 305 -21.44 -3.59 -4.32
N ILE A 306 -20.48 -4.45 -4.67
CA ILE A 306 -20.75 -5.82 -5.14
C ILE A 306 -21.49 -6.62 -4.07
N ILE A 307 -21.04 -6.60 -2.83
CA ILE A 307 -21.69 -7.32 -1.72
C ILE A 307 -23.11 -6.81 -1.50
N CYS A 308 -23.33 -5.49 -1.51
CA CYS A 308 -24.66 -4.90 -1.40
C CYS A 308 -25.57 -5.33 -2.55
N SER A 309 -25.07 -5.25 -3.79
CA SER A 309 -25.83 -5.62 -4.99
C SER A 309 -26.17 -7.12 -5.06
N SER A 310 -25.34 -7.99 -4.46
CA SER A 310 -25.57 -9.44 -4.49
C SER A 310 -26.82 -9.90 -3.75
N ASN A 311 -27.36 -9.07 -2.84
CA ASN A 311 -28.59 -9.36 -2.09
C ASN A 311 -29.83 -8.66 -2.65
N ALA A 312 -29.74 -8.07 -3.85
CA ALA A 312 -30.80 -7.27 -4.46
C ALA A 312 -31.06 -7.71 -5.91
N GLU A 313 -32.31 -7.61 -6.35
CA GLU A 313 -32.68 -7.89 -7.74
C GLU A 313 -32.55 -6.66 -8.62
N LYS A 314 -32.63 -5.46 -8.04
CA LYS A 314 -32.64 -4.17 -8.74
C LYS A 314 -31.77 -3.13 -8.07
N ALA A 315 -31.26 -2.18 -8.86
CA ALA A 315 -30.36 -1.13 -8.39
C ALA A 315 -31.01 -0.25 -7.32
N GLU A 316 -32.31 0.02 -7.45
CA GLU A 316 -33.10 0.87 -6.57
C GLU A 316 -33.23 0.30 -5.14
N GLU A 317 -33.03 -1.01 -4.96
CA GLU A 317 -33.18 -1.69 -3.67
C GLU A 317 -31.98 -1.51 -2.76
N TRP A 318 -30.76 -1.43 -3.32
CA TRP A 318 -29.52 -1.40 -2.53
C TRP A 318 -28.76 -0.08 -2.66
N TYR A 319 -28.73 0.53 -3.85
CA TYR A 319 -27.86 1.68 -4.13
C TYR A 319 -28.19 2.91 -3.28
N PRO A 320 -29.46 3.29 -3.03
CA PRO A 320 -29.77 4.45 -2.19
C PRO A 320 -29.26 4.34 -0.76
N ARG A 321 -29.24 3.12 -0.20
CA ARG A 321 -28.67 2.86 1.14
C ARG A 321 -27.15 2.92 1.09
N PHE A 322 -26.53 2.22 0.14
CA PHE A 322 -25.08 2.24 -0.06
C PHE A 322 -24.55 3.66 -0.24
N LYS A 323 -25.18 4.46 -1.12
CA LYS A 323 -24.80 5.85 -1.38
C LYS A 323 -24.82 6.68 -0.10
N ARG A 324 -25.84 6.55 0.74
CA ARG A 324 -25.97 7.30 1.99
C ARG A 324 -24.89 6.97 3.02
N GLU A 325 -24.49 5.70 3.11
CA GLU A 325 -23.54 5.22 4.10
C GLU A 325 -22.07 5.41 3.63
N PHE A 326 -21.80 5.24 2.33
CA PHE A 326 -20.45 5.11 1.79
C PHE A 326 -19.99 6.25 0.88
N ILE A 327 -20.89 6.97 0.20
CA ILE A 327 -20.53 8.03 -0.74
C ILE A 327 -20.75 9.40 -0.11
N THR A 328 -19.69 10.20 0.02
CA THR A 328 -19.79 11.60 0.48
C THR A 328 -19.53 12.61 -0.64
N LEU A 329 -19.38 12.13 -1.87
CA LEU A 329 -19.24 12.98 -3.05
C LEU A 329 -20.62 13.54 -3.46
N GLU A 330 -20.62 14.74 -4.03
CA GLU A 330 -21.86 15.42 -4.45
C GLU A 330 -22.51 14.75 -5.66
N ASN A 331 -21.71 14.15 -6.54
CA ASN A 331 -22.16 13.51 -7.78
C ASN A 331 -22.16 11.99 -7.66
N ASP A 332 -23.06 11.36 -8.43
CA ASP A 332 -23.03 9.91 -8.61
C ASP A 332 -21.75 9.44 -9.30
N ILE A 333 -21.31 8.23 -8.93
CA ILE A 333 -20.10 7.63 -9.48
C ILE A 333 -20.43 7.06 -10.86
N CYS A 334 -19.93 7.74 -11.88
CA CYS A 334 -20.10 7.38 -13.29
C CYS A 334 -18.76 7.50 -14.01
N LEU A 335 -18.12 6.35 -14.20
CA LEU A 335 -16.73 6.24 -14.65
C LEU A 335 -16.60 5.28 -15.84
N SER A 336 -15.49 5.35 -16.55
CA SER A 336 -15.14 4.42 -17.62
C SER A 336 -14.79 3.03 -17.07
N PRO A 337 -14.88 1.97 -17.89
CA PRO A 337 -14.45 0.63 -17.50
C PRO A 337 -13.01 0.57 -17.00
N LEU A 338 -12.10 1.38 -17.57
CA LEU A 338 -10.71 1.45 -17.14
C LEU A 338 -10.56 1.99 -15.72
N GLU A 339 -11.25 3.09 -15.40
CA GLU A 339 -11.22 3.68 -14.05
C GLU A 339 -11.76 2.70 -13.00
N TYR A 340 -12.82 1.95 -13.32
CA TYR A 340 -13.32 0.89 -12.45
C TYR A 340 -12.35 -0.28 -12.30
N ALA A 341 -11.70 -0.72 -13.38
CA ALA A 341 -10.69 -1.77 -13.31
C ALA A 341 -9.51 -1.36 -12.43
N TRP A 342 -9.07 -0.11 -12.55
CA TRP A 342 -8.00 0.44 -11.72
C TRP A 342 -8.39 0.52 -10.25
N GLN A 343 -9.58 1.04 -9.95
CA GLN A 343 -10.08 1.08 -8.58
C GLN A 343 -10.21 -0.33 -7.99
N MET A 344 -10.73 -1.30 -8.76
CA MET A 344 -10.85 -2.67 -8.30
C MET A 344 -9.48 -3.32 -8.05
N TYR A 345 -8.50 -3.05 -8.92
CA TYR A 345 -7.10 -3.45 -8.70
C TYR A 345 -6.58 -2.92 -7.37
N LEU A 346 -6.74 -1.63 -7.08
CA LEU A 346 -6.28 -1.03 -5.82
C LEU A 346 -6.96 -1.64 -4.60
N GLU A 347 -8.28 -1.87 -4.66
CA GLU A 347 -9.03 -2.46 -3.54
C GLU A 347 -8.62 -3.90 -3.27
N TRP A 348 -8.46 -4.71 -4.32
CA TRP A 348 -8.01 -6.08 -4.20
C TRP A 348 -6.57 -6.16 -3.69
N MET A 349 -5.70 -5.25 -4.16
CA MET A 349 -4.34 -5.09 -3.66
C MET A 349 -4.31 -4.73 -2.17
N ALA A 350 -5.17 -3.82 -1.71
CA ALA A 350 -5.26 -3.44 -0.31
C ALA A 350 -5.61 -4.64 0.58
N GLN A 351 -6.61 -5.42 0.17
CA GLN A 351 -7.01 -6.64 0.88
C GLN A 351 -5.85 -7.64 0.97
N ARG A 352 -5.19 -7.93 -0.16
CA ARG A 352 -4.09 -8.90 -0.18
C ARG A 352 -2.87 -8.44 0.60
N CYS A 353 -2.56 -7.14 0.55
CA CYS A 353 -1.50 -6.53 1.35
C CYS A 353 -1.76 -6.75 2.83
N TYR A 354 -2.99 -6.47 3.28
CA TYR A 354 -3.41 -6.69 4.67
C TYR A 354 -3.31 -8.16 5.11
N GLU A 355 -3.76 -9.10 4.28
CA GLU A 355 -3.63 -10.54 4.56
C GLU A 355 -2.16 -10.96 4.71
N THR A 356 -1.29 -10.49 3.81
CA THR A 356 0.14 -10.77 3.86
C THR A 356 0.80 -10.23 5.14
N LEU A 357 0.32 -9.09 5.65
CA LEU A 357 0.82 -8.52 6.90
C LEU A 357 0.28 -9.18 8.16
N LEU A 358 -0.80 -9.95 8.08
CA LEU A 358 -1.28 -10.77 9.20
C LEU A 358 -0.51 -12.09 9.34
N ASP A 359 0.00 -12.62 8.22
CA ASP A 359 0.72 -13.90 8.19
C ASP A 359 2.21 -13.78 8.60
N ASN A 360 2.75 -12.55 8.62
CA ASN A 360 4.13 -12.24 9.04
C ASN A 360 4.16 -11.68 10.47
#